data_AF-A0ABD5P487-F1
#
_entry.id   AF-A0ABD5P487-F1
#
_cell.length_a   1.000
_cell.length_b   1.000
_cell.length_c   1.000
_cell.angle_alpha   90.00
_cell.angle_beta   90.00
_cell.angle_gamma   90.00
#
_symmetry.space_group_name_H-M   'P 1'
#
loop_
_entity.id
_entity.type
_entity.pdbx_description
1 polymer ?
#
loop_
_entity_poly.entity_id
_entity_poly.type
_entity_poly.pdbx_seq_one_letter_code
_entity_poly.pdbx_strand_id
1 'polypeptide(L)' 'MPSDQLLVDKCPVCETYFVVGSAADLQRRMNAHELEAHGKVRPTRTDHGATDYQ' A
#
# COMPACT_ATOMS: atom_id res chain seq x y z
N MET A 1 24.01 -12.09 -4.41
CA MET A 1 23.61 -11.13 -3.37
C MET A 1 22.10 -11.13 -3.31
N PRO A 2 21.42 -11.66 -2.27
CA PRO A 2 20.02 -11.32 -2.10
C PRO A 2 20.03 -9.87 -1.62
N SER A 3 19.69 -8.95 -2.52
CA SER A 3 19.49 -7.56 -2.15
C SER A 3 18.35 -7.54 -1.13
N ASP A 4 18.67 -7.19 0.10
CA ASP A 4 17.68 -6.79 1.10
C ASP A 4 17.00 -5.52 0.57
N GLN A 5 16.06 -5.70 -0.37
CA GLN A 5 15.30 -4.62 -0.99
C GLN A 5 14.29 -4.15 0.03
N LEU A 6 14.78 -3.30 0.93
CA LEU A 6 13.93 -2.48 1.78
C LEU A 6 13.06 -1.63 0.85
N LEU A 7 11.77 -1.93 0.86
CA LEU A 7 10.74 -1.18 0.14
C LEU A 7 10.32 -0.03 1.03
N VAL A 8 10.46 1.18 0.49
CA VAL A 8 10.05 2.42 1.14
C VAL A 8 8.90 3.00 0.34
N ASP A 9 7.77 3.22 0.99
CA ASP A 9 6.59 3.84 0.38
C ASP A 9 5.94 4.82 1.37
N LYS A 10 5.06 5.69 0.88
CA LYS A 10 4.44 6.74 1.70
C LYS A 10 2.92 6.74 1.54
N CYS A 11 2.21 6.96 2.65
CA CYS A 11 0.77 7.18 2.61
C CYS A 11 0.46 8.44 1.79
N PRO A 12 -0.40 8.38 0.76
CA PRO A 12 -0.75 9.55 -0.04
C PRO A 12 -1.67 10.53 0.70
N VAL A 13 -2.25 10.12 1.83
CA VAL A 13 -3.22 10.93 2.59
C VAL A 13 -2.53 11.79 3.64
N CYS A 14 -1.61 11.21 4.42
CA CYS A 14 -0.93 11.91 5.53
C CYS A 14 0.61 11.92 5.42
N GLU A 15 1.16 11.43 4.32
CA GLU A 15 2.61 11.40 4.05
C GLU A 15 3.45 10.62 5.07
N THR A 16 2.82 9.68 5.80
CA THR A 16 3.53 8.74 6.69
C THR A 16 4.37 7.76 5.87
N TYR A 17 5.65 7.60 6.21
CA TYR A 17 6.58 6.70 5.53
C TYR A 17 6.59 5.29 6.16
N PHE A 18 6.62 4.28 5.31
CA PHE A 18 6.72 2.86 5.67
C PHE A 18 7.98 2.26 5.06
N VAL A 19 8.78 1.59 5.90
CA VAL A 19 9.94 0.82 5.47
C VAL A 19 9.70 -0.63 5.82
N VAL A 20 9.75 -1.52 4.83
CA VAL A 20 9.53 -2.96 5.01
C VAL A 20 10.46 -3.78 4.14
N GLY A 21 10.68 -5.04 4.49
CA GLY A 21 11.51 -5.96 3.70
C GLY A 21 10.79 -6.64 2.52
N SER A 22 9.46 -6.49 2.41
CA SER A 22 8.64 -7.22 1.42
C SER A 22 7.40 -6.44 1.00
N ALA A 23 7.00 -6.54 -0.27
CA ALA A 23 5.81 -5.86 -0.80
C ALA A 23 4.51 -6.31 -0.12
N ALA A 24 4.43 -7.59 0.27
CA ALA A 24 3.28 -8.11 1.04
C ALA A 24 3.16 -7.47 2.43
N ASP A 25 4.29 -7.14 3.07
CA ASP A 25 4.29 -6.45 4.36
C ASP A 25 3.88 -4.98 4.21
N LEU A 26 4.35 -4.35 3.12
CA LEU A 26 4.00 -2.98 2.78
C LEU A 26 2.49 -2.84 2.61
N GLN A 27 1.89 -3.70 1.78
CA GLN A 27 0.46 -3.67 1.50
C GLN A 27 -0.38 -3.89 2.76
N ARG A 28 0.04 -4.79 3.66
CA ARG A 28 -0.65 -5.03 4.93
C ARG A 28 -0.57 -3.82 5.85
N ARG A 29 0.61 -3.24 6.02
CA ARG A 29 0.82 -2.06 6.89
C ARG A 29 0.10 -0.83 6.35
N MET A 30 0.12 -0.60 5.04
CA MET A 30 -0.62 0.51 4.43
C MET A 30 -2.13 0.32 4.57
N ASN A 31 -2.68 -0.86 4.27
CA ASN A 31 -4.11 -1.11 4.45
C ASN A 31 -4.55 -0.91 5.91
N ALA A 32 -3.77 -1.42 6.87
CA ALA A 32 -4.05 -1.23 8.29
C ALA A 32 -3.98 0.26 8.69
N HIS A 33 -2.92 0.95 8.28
CA HIS A 33 -2.74 2.37 8.53
C HIS A 33 -3.86 3.23 7.94
N GLU A 34 -4.28 2.97 6.70
CA GLU A 34 -5.39 3.69 6.07
C GLU A 34 -6.69 3.48 6.87
N LEU A 35 -6.94 2.25 7.35
CA LEU A 35 -8.13 1.95 8.14
C LEU A 35 -8.12 2.63 9.52
N GLU A 36 -6.97 2.62 10.21
CA GLU A 36 -6.81 3.14 11.57
C GLU A 36 -6.66 4.67 11.62
N ALA A 37 -5.83 5.24 10.75
CA ALA A 37 -5.48 6.66 10.76
C ALA A 37 -6.44 7.54 9.95
N HIS A 38 -7.10 6.97 8.93
CA HIS A 38 -7.99 7.71 8.03
C HIS A 38 -9.43 7.20 8.05
N GLY A 39 -9.72 6.12 8.78
CA GLY A 39 -11.04 5.52 8.88
C GLY A 39 -11.40 4.69 7.63
N LYS A 40 -12.70 4.55 7.31
CA LYS A 40 -13.15 4.00 6.02
C LYS A 40 -12.75 4.96 4.89
N VAL A 41 -11.47 4.99 4.53
CA VAL A 41 -11.04 5.43 3.23
C VAL A 41 -11.72 4.47 2.27
N ARG A 42 -12.77 4.95 1.58
CA ARG A 42 -13.32 4.26 0.42
C ARG A 42 -12.09 3.92 -0.43
N PRO A 43 -11.82 2.65 -0.75
CA PRO A 43 -10.66 2.31 -1.55
C PRO A 43 -10.82 3.02 -2.89
N THR A 44 -10.23 4.20 -3.03
CA THR A 44 -10.15 4.96 -4.28
C THR A 44 -9.09 4.37 -5.19
N ARG A 45 -8.35 3.37 -4.71
CA ARG A 45 -7.59 2.46 -5.55
C ARG A 45 -8.52 1.36 -6.07
N THR A 46 -9.40 1.74 -6.99
CA THR A 46 -9.87 0.80 -8.02
C THR A 46 -8.62 0.44 -8.81
N ASP A 47 -8.10 -0.75 -8.60
CA ASP A 47 -7.14 -1.34 -9.51
C ASP A 47 -7.85 -1.44 -10.87
N HIS A 48 -7.51 -0.58 -11.84
CA HIS A 48 -7.98 -0.66 -13.22
C HIS A 48 -7.33 -1.88 -13.93
N GLY A 49 -7.33 -3.03 -13.27
CA GLY A 49 -6.72 -4.29 -13.71
C GLY A 49 -7.72 -5.44 -13.81
N ALA A 50 -9.02 -5.18 -13.77
CA ALA A 50 -10.02 -6.15 -14.23
C ALA A 50 -10.31 -5.85 -15.71
N THR A 51 -9.61 -6.60 -16.56
CA THR A 51 -9.73 -6.58 -18.00
C THR A 51 -11.18 -6.60 -18.48
N ASP A 52 -11.57 -5.57 -19.21
CA ASP A 52 -12.71 -5.59 -20.13
C ASP A 52 -12.31 -6.50 -21.30
N TYR A 53 -12.66 -7.79 -21.20
CA TYR A 53 -12.76 -8.64 -22.38
C TYR A 53 -14.24 -8.64 -22.80
N GLN A 54 -14.43 -7.97 -23.93
CA GLN A 54 -15.61 -7.88 -24.81
C GLN A 54 -16.46 -9.15 -24.92
#